data_AF-A0A151U0N4-F1
#
_entry.id   AF-A0A151U0N4-F1
#
_cell.length_a   1.000
_cell.length_b   1.000
_cell.length_c   1.000
_cell.angle_alpha   90.00
_cell.angle_beta   90.00
_cell.angle_gamma   90.00
#
_symmetry.space_group_name_H-M   'P 1'
#
loop_
_entity.id
_entity.type
_entity.pdbx_description
1 polymer ?
#
loop_
_entity_poly.entity_id
_entity_poly.type
_entity_poly.pdbx_seq_one_letter_code
_entity_poly.pdbx_strand_id
1 'polypeptide(L)' 'EEPQEITLRRSQRERRLAISNDYMVYLHESKIDLSINDNDPVSFSQVICCDNSEKWLSATKEELKSME' A
#
# COMPACT_ATOMS: atom_id res chain seq x y z
N GLU A 1 -28.46 -4.14 18.95
CA GLU A 1 -27.50 -5.25 19.14
C GLU A 1 -26.17 -4.59 19.45
N GLU A 2 -25.76 -4.65 20.71
CA GLU A 2 -24.56 -3.96 21.19
C GLU A 2 -23.33 -4.79 20.80
N PRO A 3 -22.27 -4.18 20.25
CA PRO A 3 -21.14 -4.96 19.73
C PRO A 3 -20.42 -5.60 20.92
N GLN A 4 -20.48 -6.93 21.01
CA GLN A 4 -19.71 -7.67 22.00
C GLN A 4 -18.23 -7.39 21.76
N GLU A 5 -17.58 -6.76 22.74
CA GLU A 5 -16.17 -6.42 22.69
C GLU A 5 -15.35 -7.70 22.87
N ILE A 6 -15.04 -8.37 21.76
CA ILE A 6 -14.25 -9.59 21.76
C ILE A 6 -12.80 -9.21 22.10
N THR A 7 -12.37 -9.47 23.33
CA THR A 7 -10.96 -9.31 23.73
C THR A 7 -10.07 -10.22 22.89
N LEU A 8 -9.43 -9.64 21.88
CA LEU A 8 -8.50 -10.35 21.00
C LEU A 8 -7.32 -10.88 21.82
N ARG A 9 -7.09 -12.19 21.74
CA ARG A 9 -5.98 -12.84 22.42
C ARG A 9 -4.65 -12.40 21.79
N ARG A 10 -3.96 -11.46 22.43
CA ARG A 10 -2.65 -10.96 22.00
C ARG A 10 -1.55 -11.94 22.41
N SER A 11 -0.48 -11.99 21.62
CA SER A 11 0.73 -12.74 21.97
C SER A 11 1.39 -12.13 23.20
N GLN A 12 1.67 -12.97 24.21
CA GLN A 12 2.43 -12.60 25.41
C GLN A 12 3.93 -12.85 25.27
N ARG A 13 4.39 -13.34 24.11
CA ARG A 13 5.80 -13.64 23.88
C ARG A 13 6.60 -12.35 23.77
N GLU A 14 7.81 -12.36 24.32
CA GLU A 14 8.77 -11.28 24.11
C GLU A 14 9.02 -11.08 22.61
N ARG A 15 8.86 -9.84 22.14
CA ARG A 15 9.07 -9.49 20.73
C ARG A 15 10.57 -9.50 20.46
N ARG A 16 11.05 -10.54 19.78
CA ARG A 16 12.42 -10.57 19.27
C ARG A 16 12.49 -9.82 17.95
N LEU A 17 13.53 -9.01 17.79
CA LEU A 17 13.82 -8.40 16.48
C LEU A 17 14.18 -9.52 15.50
N ALA A 18 13.60 -9.46 14.31
CA ALA A 18 13.92 -10.40 13.24
C ALA A 18 15.31 -10.13 12.61
N ILE A 19 15.86 -8.94 12.87
CA ILE A 19 17.10 -8.44 12.27
C ILE A 19 18.08 -8.19 13.41
N SER A 20 19.35 -8.57 13.22
CA SER A 20 20.43 -8.29 14.18
C SER A 20 20.75 -6.80 14.23
N ASN A 21 21.31 -6.32 15.35
CA ASN A 21 21.74 -4.92 15.48
C ASN A 21 22.87 -4.54 14.51
N ASP A 22 23.58 -5.54 13.98
CA ASP A 22 24.79 -5.38 13.18
C ASP A 22 24.48 -5.35 11.67
N TYR A 23 23.21 -5.13 11.31
CA TYR A 23 22.78 -5.13 9.92
C TYR A 23 23.38 -3.94 9.15
N MET A 24 24.02 -4.24 8.01
CA MET A 24 24.46 -3.22 7.07
C MET A 24 23.33 -2.94 6.08
N VAL A 25 22.87 -1.68 6.05
CA VAL A 25 21.89 -1.23 5.06
C VAL A 25 22.62 -0.84 3.79
N TYR A 26 22.38 -1.59 2.71
CA TYR A 26 22.83 -1.20 1.38
C TYR A 26 21.74 -0.34 0.73
N LEU A 27 22.05 0.93 0.48
CA LEU A 27 21.23 1.77 -0.37
C LEU A 27 21.49 1.34 -1.82
N HIS A 28 20.59 0.54 -2.39
CA HIS A 28 20.63 0.27 -3.82
C HIS A 28 20.19 1.54 -4.55
N GLU A 29 21.09 2.20 -5.28
CA GLU A 29 20.73 3.29 -6.18
C GLU A 29 19.80 2.71 -7.25
N SER A 30 18.51 2.86 -7.04
CA SER A 30 17.54 2.67 -8.09
C SER A 30 17.61 3.86 -9.04
N LYS A 31 18.71 3.99 -9.81
CA LYS A 31 18.56 4.26 -11.24
C LYS A 31 18.04 2.99 -11.88
N ILE A 32 16.85 2.60 -11.42
CA ILE A 32 16.09 1.60 -12.09
C ILE A 32 15.64 2.33 -13.35
N ASP A 33 16.36 2.10 -14.43
CA ASP A 33 15.87 2.25 -15.81
C ASP A 33 14.78 1.20 -16.06
N LEU A 34 13.86 1.00 -15.10
CA LEU A 34 12.48 0.74 -15.49
C LEU A 34 12.20 2.01 -16.26
N SER A 35 11.96 1.86 -17.54
CA SER A 35 11.01 2.70 -18.24
C SER A 35 9.81 2.85 -17.29
N ILE A 36 9.86 3.86 -16.41
CA ILE A 36 8.72 4.37 -15.69
C ILE A 36 7.93 4.88 -16.87
N ASN A 37 7.11 3.99 -17.41
CA ASN A 37 6.15 4.34 -18.42
C ASN A 37 5.46 5.56 -17.82
N ASP A 38 5.42 6.69 -18.53
CA ASP A 38 4.83 7.93 -17.98
C ASP A 38 3.37 7.71 -17.49
N ASN A 39 2.79 6.58 -17.88
CA ASN A 39 1.49 6.06 -17.49
C ASN A 39 1.44 5.30 -16.16
N ASP A 40 2.55 4.92 -15.54
CA ASP A 40 2.58 4.23 -14.24
C ASP A 40 2.95 5.21 -13.11
N PRO A 41 1.94 5.78 -12.42
CA PRO A 41 2.18 6.79 -11.41
C PRO A 41 2.80 6.19 -10.15
N VAL A 42 3.93 6.75 -9.73
CA VAL A 42 4.71 6.33 -8.55
C VAL A 42 4.12 6.88 -7.24
N SER A 43 3.24 7.90 -7.34
CA SER A 43 2.65 8.56 -6.18
C SER A 43 1.17 8.89 -6.38
N PHE A 44 0.42 9.02 -5.28
CA PHE A 44 -1.00 9.37 -5.30
C PHE A 44 -1.27 10.72 -6.00
N SER A 45 -0.39 11.71 -5.80
CA SER A 45 -0.52 12.99 -6.50
C SER A 45 -0.37 12.84 -8.01
N GLN A 46 0.53 11.97 -8.49
CA GLN A 46 0.65 11.67 -9.91
C GLN A 46 -0.59 10.94 -10.44
N VAL A 47 -1.18 10.02 -9.67
CA VAL A 47 -2.43 9.35 -10.04
C VAL A 47 -3.56 10.36 -10.24
N ILE A 48 -3.71 11.34 -9.35
CA ILE A 48 -4.77 12.34 -9.45
C ILE A 48 -4.53 13.30 -10.62
N CYS A 49 -3.28 13.65 -10.89
CA CYS A 49 -2.92 14.58 -11.95
C CYS A 49 -2.80 13.92 -13.33
N CYS A 50 -2.94 12.60 -13.45
CA CYS A 50 -2.82 11.92 -14.74
C CYS A 50 -4.13 12.00 -15.55
N ASP A 51 -4.01 11.94 -16.87
CA ASP A 51 -5.13 11.97 -17.81
C ASP A 51 -6.11 10.79 -17.61
N ASN A 52 -5.65 9.72 -16.96
CA ASN A 52 -6.46 8.53 -16.67
C ASN A 52 -7.13 8.56 -15.29
N SER A 53 -6.94 9.61 -14.49
CA SER A 53 -7.49 9.75 -13.13
C SER A 53 -9.01 9.58 -13.10
N GLU A 54 -9.71 10.18 -14.07
CA GLU A 54 -11.17 10.08 -14.19
C GLU A 54 -11.64 8.65 -14.46
N LYS A 55 -10.90 7.90 -15.29
CA LYS A 55 -11.22 6.50 -15.60
C LYS A 55 -11.07 5.61 -14.37
N TRP A 56 -10.05 5.86 -13.56
CA TRP A 56 -9.81 5.10 -12.34
C TRP A 56 -10.89 5.42 -11.30
N LEU A 57 -11.32 6.69 -11.22
CA LEU A 57 -12.42 7.09 -10.36
C LEU A 57 -13.75 6.45 -10.79
N SER A 58 -14.03 6.38 -12.10
CA SER A 58 -15.23 5.71 -12.59
C SER A 58 -15.21 4.21 -12.34
N ALA A 59 -14.08 3.54 -12.59
CA ALA A 59 -13.94 2.11 -12.32
C ALA A 59 -14.13 1.78 -10.83
N THR A 60 -13.55 2.60 -9.94
CA THR A 60 -13.72 2.42 -8.48
C THR A 60 -15.19 2.57 -8.05
N LYS A 61 -15.92 3.52 -8.66
CA LYS A 61 -17.35 3.70 -8.41
C LYS A 61 -18.19 2.55 -8.95
N GLU A 62 -17.81 1.98 -10.08
CA GLU A 62 -18.47 0.82 -10.68
C GLU A 62 -18.25 -0.45 -9.87
N GLU A 63 -17.02 -0.70 -9.41
CA GLU A 63 -16.68 -1.81 -8.51
C GLU A 63 -17.52 -1.77 -7.22
N LEU A 64 -17.61 -0.59 -6.58
CA LEU A 64 -18.42 -0.39 -5.38
C LEU A 64 -19.90 -0.67 -5.62
N LYS A 65 -20.44 -0.28 -6.79
CA LYS A 65 -21.81 -0.61 -7.19
C LYS A 65 -22.01 -2.09 -7.49
N SER A 66 -20.98 -2.79 -7.95
CA SER A 66 -21.07 -4.23 -8.22
C SER A 66 -21.07 -5.08 -6.95
N MET A 67 -20.62 -4.52 -5.83
CA MET A 67 -20.66 -5.17 -4.52
C MET A 67 -21.98 -4.96 -3.77
N GLU A 68 -22.81 -4.03 -4.25
CA GLU A 68 -24.15 -3.75 -3.73
C GLU A 68 -25.19 -4.71 -4.34
#